data_AF-A0A535APC6-F1
#
_entry.id   AF-A0A535APC6-F1
#
_cell.length_a   1.000
_cell.length_b   1.000
_cell.length_c   1.000
_cell.angle_alpha   90.00
_cell.angle_beta   90.00
_cell.angle_gamma   90.00
#
_symmetry.space_group_name_H-M   'P 1'
#
loop_
_entity.id
_entity.type
_entity.pdbx_description
1 polymer ?
#
loop_
_entity_poly.entity_id
_entity_poly.type
_entity_poly.pdbx_seq_one_letter_code
_entity_poly.pdbx_strand_id
1 'polypeptide(L)'
;METNRSWSIDDKRLNFQFGTQLAYEIVNGKRGRLLKNATYAGITPEFWNSCDAVAGRSEWSVWGLANCGKGQPPQTAHVAHGAAPARFQHVKVGILK
;
A
#
# COMPACT_ATOMS: atom_id res chain seq x y z
N MET A 1 7.62 8.12 3.77
CA MET A 1 6.36 7.36 3.62
C MET A 1 5.24 8.38 3.78
N GLU A 2 4.86 9.06 2.71
CA GLU A 2 4.06 10.30 2.80
C GLU A 2 2.57 10.05 3.11
N THR A 3 2.11 8.80 3.00
CA THR A 3 0.67 8.54 2.93
C THR A 3 0.20 7.30 3.69
N ASN A 4 1.04 6.53 4.40
CA ASN A 4 0.54 5.32 5.06
C ASN A 4 -0.29 5.65 6.32
N ARG A 5 -1.53 5.13 6.39
CA ARG A 5 -2.44 5.32 7.53
C ARG A 5 -2.67 4.02 8.30
N SER A 6 -2.80 2.89 7.62
CA SER A 6 -3.05 1.59 8.25
C SER A 6 -2.69 0.43 7.33
N TRP A 7 -2.40 -0.72 7.93
CA TRP A 7 -2.16 -1.97 7.23
C TRP A 7 -2.66 -3.13 8.10
N SER A 8 -3.29 -4.11 7.46
CA SER A 8 -3.64 -5.38 8.09
C SER A 8 -3.60 -6.49 7.06
N ILE A 9 -3.26 -7.70 7.52
CA ILE A 9 -3.26 -8.91 6.72
C ILE A 9 -3.66 -10.07 7.63
N ASP A 10 -4.47 -10.99 7.11
CA ASP A 10 -4.90 -12.17 7.85
C ASP A 10 -3.76 -13.15 8.12
N ASP A 11 -3.98 -14.13 8.99
CA ASP A 11 -2.93 -15.09 9.37
C ASP A 11 -2.44 -15.94 8.19
N LYS A 12 -3.34 -16.25 7.25
CA LYS A 12 -3.03 -17.00 6.03
C LYS A 12 -2.29 -16.18 4.97
N ARG A 13 -2.15 -14.86 5.18
CA ARG A 13 -1.55 -13.91 4.24
C ARG A 13 -2.25 -13.82 2.89
N LEU A 14 -3.52 -14.17 2.88
CA LEU A 14 -4.37 -14.11 1.69
C LEU A 14 -5.09 -12.76 1.63
N ASN A 15 -5.79 -12.36 2.69
CA ASN A 15 -6.57 -11.13 2.68
C ASN A 15 -5.78 -9.99 3.30
N PHE A 16 -5.55 -8.93 2.55
CA PHE A 16 -4.90 -7.72 3.06
C PHE A 16 -5.81 -6.50 2.92
N GLN A 17 -5.58 -5.48 3.75
CA GLN A 17 -6.15 -4.15 3.57
C GLN A 17 -5.14 -3.07 3.97
N PHE A 18 -5.14 -1.96 3.24
CA PHE A 18 -4.33 -0.79 3.51
C PHE A 18 -5.17 0.47 3.45
N GLY A 19 -4.81 1.43 4.30
CA GLY A 19 -5.32 2.78 4.29
C GLY A 19 -4.21 3.77 3.99
N THR A 20 -4.53 4.79 3.20
CA THR A 20 -3.63 5.89 2.87
C THR A 20 -4.22 7.22 3.29
N GLN A 21 -3.41 8.16 3.78
CA GLN A 21 -3.84 9.51 4.14
C GLN A 21 -4.23 10.33 2.90
N LEU A 22 -3.46 10.18 1.81
CA LEU A 22 -3.64 10.90 0.55
C LEU A 22 -3.60 9.93 -0.64
N ALA A 23 -4.51 10.12 -1.58
CA ALA A 23 -4.50 9.51 -2.89
C ALA A 23 -4.86 10.55 -3.96
N TYR A 24 -4.42 10.34 -5.19
CA TYR A 24 -4.76 11.23 -6.31
C TYR A 24 -5.45 10.44 -7.41
N GLU A 25 -6.49 11.02 -7.98
CA GLU A 25 -7.02 10.52 -9.25
C GLU A 25 -6.00 10.72 -10.36
N ILE A 26 -5.96 9.79 -11.31
CA ILE A 26 -5.18 9.93 -12.53
C ILE A 26 -6.17 9.87 -13.69
N VAL A 27 -6.27 10.98 -14.44
CA VAL A 27 -7.13 11.10 -15.62
C VAL A 27 -6.26 11.52 -16.80
N ASN A 28 -6.27 10.75 -17.89
CA ASN A 28 -5.45 11.00 -19.08
C ASN A 28 -3.96 11.20 -18.76
N GLY A 29 -3.42 10.39 -17.85
CA GLY A 29 -2.02 10.43 -17.43
C GLY A 29 -1.64 11.61 -16.53
N LYS A 30 -2.60 12.42 -16.06
CA LYS A 30 -2.35 13.58 -15.20
C LYS A 30 -3.01 13.40 -13.83
N ARG A 31 -2.33 13.88 -12.78
CA ARG A 31 -2.91 13.93 -11.43
C ARG A 31 -4.08 14.91 -11.42
N GLY A 32 -5.23 14.43 -10.98
CA GLY A 32 -6.47 15.19 -10.80
C GLY A 32 -6.73 15.44 -9.32
N ARG A 33 -7.96 15.10 -8.89
CA ARG A 33 -8.46 15.37 -7.54
C ARG A 33 -7.62 14.68 -6.46
N LEU A 34 -7.38 15.39 -5.36
CA LEU A 34 -6.88 14.83 -4.11
C LEU A 34 -8.03 14.16 -3.35
N LEU A 35 -7.83 12.89 -3.00
CA LEU A 35 -8.70 12.07 -2.19
C LEU A 35 -8.04 11.87 -0.81
N LYS A 36 -8.84 11.97 0.26
CA LYS A 36 -8.37 11.78 1.63
C LYS A 36 -8.79 10.40 2.14
N ASN A 37 -7.95 9.78 2.95
CA ASN A 37 -8.24 8.52 3.64
C ASN A 37 -8.67 7.37 2.70
N ALA A 38 -8.07 7.31 1.51
CA ALA A 38 -8.38 6.25 0.54
C ALA A 38 -7.90 4.88 1.05
N THR A 39 -8.67 3.84 0.77
CA THR A 39 -8.38 2.47 1.20
C THR A 39 -8.37 1.52 0.01
N TYR A 40 -7.58 0.45 0.11
CA TYR A 40 -7.55 -0.64 -0.86
C TYR A 40 -7.27 -1.98 -0.18
N ALA A 41 -7.69 -3.09 -0.82
CA ALA A 41 -7.57 -4.45 -0.33
C ALA A 41 -7.60 -5.42 -1.49
N GLY A 42 -7.27 -6.68 -1.20
CA GLY A 42 -7.39 -7.76 -2.15
C GLY A 42 -6.91 -9.08 -1.59
N ILE A 43 -6.89 -10.07 -2.48
CA ILE A 43 -6.25 -11.37 -2.26
C ILE A 43 -4.80 -11.28 -2.73
N THR A 44 -3.84 -11.59 -1.88
CA THR A 44 -2.41 -11.37 -2.12
C THR A 44 -1.93 -11.94 -3.46
N PRO A 45 -2.15 -13.23 -3.80
CA PRO A 45 -1.77 -13.75 -5.12
C PRO A 45 -2.40 -13.00 -6.30
N GLU A 46 -3.68 -12.64 -6.20
CA GLU A 46 -4.40 -11.94 -7.28
C GLU A 46 -3.87 -10.52 -7.47
N PHE A 47 -3.62 -9.81 -6.36
CA PHE A 47 -3.05 -8.47 -6.39
C PHE A 47 -1.66 -8.46 -7.00
N TRP A 48 -0.77 -9.37 -6.59
CA TRP A 48 0.58 -9.41 -7.16
C TRP A 48 0.58 -9.88 -8.62
N ASN A 49 -0.33 -10.77 -9.00
CA ASN A 49 -0.50 -11.16 -10.41
C ASN A 49 -1.06 -10.02 -11.29
N SER A 50 -1.70 -9.00 -10.70
CA SER A 50 -2.19 -7.83 -11.45
C SER A 50 -1.16 -6.71 -11.58
N CYS A 51 0.07 -6.91 -11.09
CA CYS A 51 1.18 -5.98 -11.26
C CYS A 51 1.66 -5.98 -12.71
N ASP A 52 1.44 -4.88 -13.44
CA ASP A 52 1.78 -4.78 -14.87
C ASP A 52 2.90 -3.78 -15.18
N ALA A 53 3.35 -3.01 -14.18
CA ALA A 53 4.50 -2.13 -14.31
C ALA A 53 5.16 -1.87 -12.95
N VAL A 54 6.49 -1.76 -12.96
CA VAL A 54 7.32 -1.30 -11.84
C VAL A 54 8.23 -0.20 -12.36
N ALA A 55 8.35 0.89 -11.62
CA ALA A 55 9.23 2.00 -11.97
C ALA A 55 10.72 1.58 -11.96
N GLY A 56 11.56 2.41 -12.59
CA GLY A 56 12.96 2.12 -12.79
C GLY A 56 13.80 2.27 -11.52
N ARG A 57 15.10 2.06 -11.69
CA ARG A 57 16.09 2.17 -10.59
C ARG A 57 16.15 3.58 -10.00
N SER A 58 15.90 4.62 -10.80
CA SER A 58 15.90 6.01 -10.35
C SER A 58 14.79 6.32 -9.35
N GLU A 59 13.68 5.57 -9.37
CA GLU A 59 12.54 5.76 -8.46
C GLU A 59 12.57 4.79 -7.28
N TRP A 60 13.52 3.86 -7.23
CA TRP A 60 13.67 2.95 -6.11
C TRP A 60 14.21 3.69 -4.87
N SER A 61 13.64 3.42 -3.71
CA SER A 61 14.09 3.99 -2.44
C SER A 61 13.84 3.04 -1.28
N VAL A 62 14.60 3.20 -0.19
CA VAL A 62 14.35 2.49 1.07
C VAL A 62 13.31 3.25 1.89
N TRP A 63 12.24 2.56 2.26
CA TRP A 63 11.16 3.08 3.07
C TRP A 63 11.21 2.47 4.47
N GLY A 64 11.53 3.29 5.47
CA GLY A 64 11.56 2.89 6.87
C GLY A 64 10.21 3.06 7.57
N LEU A 65 9.96 2.18 8.53
CA LEU A 65 8.82 2.21 9.45
C LEU A 65 9.32 1.93 10.88
N ALA A 66 9.22 2.92 11.77
CA ALA A 66 9.73 2.84 13.13
C ALA A 66 8.77 2.16 14.13
N ASN A 67 7.51 1.92 13.75
CA ASN A 67 6.46 1.48 14.67
C ASN A 67 5.76 0.19 14.20
N CYS A 68 6.49 -0.72 13.54
CA CYS A 68 5.91 -2.00 13.13
C CYS A 68 5.62 -2.86 14.37
N GLY A 69 4.35 -3.00 14.73
CA GLY A 69 3.90 -3.72 15.91
C GLY A 69 3.21 -5.06 15.61
N LYS A 70 3.44 -6.07 16.44
CA LYS A 70 2.73 -7.38 16.44
C LYS A 70 2.55 -7.90 17.87
N GLY A 71 1.65 -8.88 18.05
CA GLY A 71 1.49 -9.64 19.30
C GLY A 71 0.54 -9.03 20.34
N GLN A 72 0.25 -9.84 21.37
CA GLN A 72 -0.44 -9.45 22.61
C GLN A 72 0.24 -10.17 23.79
N PRO A 73 1.11 -9.50 24.59
CA PRO A 73 1.38 -8.06 24.61
C PRO A 73 2.09 -7.52 23.34
N PRO A 74 1.93 -6.23 22.99
CA PRO A 74 2.52 -5.65 21.78
C PRO A 74 4.05 -5.64 21.82
N GLN A 75 4.66 -6.02 20.70
CA GLN A 75 6.09 -5.94 20.43
C GLN A 75 6.30 -5.08 19.18
N THR A 76 7.21 -4.11 19.28
CA THR A 76 7.50 -3.15 18.20
C THR A 76 8.91 -3.35 17.68
N ALA A 77 9.09 -3.24 16.37
CA ALA A 77 10.39 -3.27 15.71
C ALA A 77 10.52 -2.16 14.65
N HIS A 78 11.76 -1.71 14.44
CA HIS A 78 12.11 -0.86 13.31
C HIS A 78 12.35 -1.77 12.09
N VAL A 79 11.61 -1.51 11.01
CA VAL A 79 11.73 -2.28 9.77
C VAL A 79 11.90 -1.33 8.59
N ALA A 80 12.53 -1.80 7.52
CA ALA A 80 12.66 -1.04 6.28
C ALA A 80 12.53 -1.97 5.07
N HIS A 81 11.97 -1.45 3.98
CA HIS A 81 11.82 -2.17 2.71
C HIS A 81 12.23 -1.28 1.55
N GLY A 82 13.02 -1.82 0.63
CA GLY A 82 13.28 -1.17 -0.65
C GLY A 82 12.11 -1.35 -1.59
N ALA A 83 11.55 -0.26 -2.11
CA ALA A 83 10.45 -0.32 -3.06
C ALA A 83 10.51 0.84 -4.06
N ALA A 84 10.04 0.56 -5.28
CA ALA A 84 9.74 1.54 -6.31
C ALA A 84 8.23 1.62 -6.51
N PRO A 85 7.70 2.73 -7.05
CA PRO A 85 6.31 2.80 -7.50
C PRO A 85 5.97 1.63 -8.45
N ALA A 86 4.80 1.04 -8.27
CA ALA A 86 4.29 -0.04 -9.10
C ALA A 86 2.83 0.19 -9.45
N ARG A 87 2.39 -0.33 -10.59
CA ARG A 87 1.01 -0.25 -11.08
C ARG A 87 0.36 -1.62 -10.97
N PHE A 88 -0.80 -1.63 -10.33
CA PHE A 88 -1.61 -2.81 -10.11
C PHE A 88 -2.97 -2.60 -10.73
N GLN A 89 -3.43 -3.59 -11.49
CA GLN A 89 -4.69 -3.51 -12.20
C GLN A 89 -5.84 -4.05 -11.35
N HIS A 90 -7.01 -3.40 -11.51
CA HIS A 90 -8.30 -3.90 -11.03
C HIS A 90 -8.35 -4.10 -9.50
N VAL A 91 -7.62 -3.24 -8.78
CA VAL A 91 -7.58 -3.26 -7.31
C VAL A 91 -8.87 -2.67 -6.74
N LYS A 92 -9.45 -3.36 -5.77
CA LYS A 92 -10.61 -2.86 -5.04
C LYS A 92 -10.20 -1.68 -4.15
N VAL A 93 -10.93 -0.57 -4.25
CA VAL A 93 -10.72 0.65 -3.45
C VAL A 93 -12.00 1.07 -2.71
N GLY A 94 -11.88 1.87 -1.65
CA GLY A 94 -13.03 2.45 -0.94
C GLY A 94 -13.80 1.46 -0.07
N ILE A 95 -13.08 0.72 0.76
CA ILE A 95 -13.56 -0.52 1.41
C ILE A 95 -13.92 -0.27 2.88
N LEU A 96 -13.31 0.76 3.47
CA LEU A 96 -13.75 1.34 4.73
C LEU A 96 -14.57 2.59 4.40
N LYS A 97 -15.76 2.71 5.00
CA LYS A 97 -16.59 3.92 4.94
C LYS A 97 -16.08 4.96 5.94
#